data_AF-A0A843T7U2-F1
#
_entry.id   AF-A0A843T7U2-F1
#
_cell.length_a   1.000
_cell.length_b   1.000
_cell.length_c   1.000
_cell.angle_alpha   90.00
_cell.angle_beta   90.00
_cell.angle_gamma   90.00
#
_symmetry.space_group_name_H-M   'P 1'
#
loop_
_entity.id
_entity.type
_entity.pdbx_description
1 polymer ?
#
loop_
_entity_poly.entity_id
_entity_poly.type
_entity_poly.pdbx_seq_one_letter_code
_entity_poly.pdbx_strand_id
1 'polypeptide(L)'
;MGARDSKRCDLGQAVVETSDQTYSRQADQLLERQPVGISIKNEEVEAAVRELAALTNKGVTEAVDEAVRAALARIKEGREGRARHRQASWEAALAELGPFGPIDQQAVGMEMYDEHGLPR
;
A
#
# COMPACT_ATOMS: atom_id res chain seq x y z
N MET A 1 11.19 -25.29 -72.51
CA MET A 1 11.72 -23.92 -72.62
C MET A 1 10.84 -23.02 -71.75
N GLY A 2 11.42 -22.28 -70.78
CA GLY A 2 10.73 -21.29 -69.93
C GLY A 2 10.13 -21.87 -68.65
N ALA A 3 10.86 -22.00 -67.55
CA ALA A 3 11.33 -20.96 -66.60
C ALA A 3 10.25 -20.50 -65.60
N ARG A 4 10.49 -20.90 -64.33
CA ARG A 4 10.39 -20.13 -63.08
C ARG A 4 9.06 -19.39 -62.80
N ASP A 5 8.44 -19.68 -61.65
CA ASP A 5 8.69 -18.78 -60.53
C ASP A 5 8.26 -19.34 -59.17
N SER A 6 9.23 -19.28 -58.28
CA SER A 6 9.14 -19.47 -56.85
C SER A 6 8.27 -18.38 -56.23
N LYS A 7 7.12 -18.76 -55.68
CA LYS A 7 6.51 -18.04 -54.57
C LYS A 7 6.22 -19.04 -53.46
N ARG A 8 7.29 -19.37 -52.75
CA ARG A 8 7.21 -19.94 -51.40
C ARG A 8 6.69 -18.79 -50.54
N CYS A 9 5.39 -18.82 -50.24
CA CYS A 9 4.80 -17.87 -49.32
C CYS A 9 5.33 -18.18 -47.92
N ASP A 10 6.24 -17.34 -47.45
CA ASP A 10 6.49 -17.13 -46.03
C ASP A 10 5.21 -16.58 -45.40
N LEU A 11 4.54 -17.39 -44.59
CA LEU A 11 3.75 -16.88 -43.48
C LEU A 11 4.14 -17.71 -42.28
N GLY A 12 4.94 -17.06 -41.43
CA GLY A 12 5.42 -17.60 -40.17
C GLY A 12 4.29 -18.20 -39.37
N GLN A 13 4.62 -19.28 -38.67
CA GLN A 13 3.81 -19.85 -37.61
C GLN A 13 3.62 -18.77 -36.53
N ALA A 14 2.60 -17.93 -36.69
CA ALA A 14 2.04 -17.18 -35.59
C ALA A 14 1.37 -18.23 -34.70
N VAL A 15 2.09 -18.61 -33.64
CA VAL A 15 1.57 -19.41 -32.55
C VAL A 15 0.32 -18.70 -32.05
N VAL A 16 -0.85 -19.28 -32.33
CA VAL A 16 -2.09 -18.89 -31.67
C VAL A 16 -1.94 -19.35 -30.24
N GLU A 17 -1.36 -18.50 -29.39
CA GLU A 17 -1.44 -18.66 -27.95
C GLU A 17 -2.91 -18.50 -27.59
N THR A 18 -3.61 -19.63 -27.50
CA THR A 18 -5.00 -19.68 -27.07
C THR A 18 -5.11 -19.08 -25.66
N SER A 19 -6.21 -18.39 -25.37
CA SER A 19 -6.48 -17.75 -24.06
C SER A 19 -6.38 -18.73 -22.87
N ASP A 20 -6.49 -20.03 -23.13
CA ASP A 20 -6.21 -21.09 -22.14
C ASP A 20 -4.75 -21.13 -21.67
N GLN A 21 -3.78 -20.84 -22.54
CA GLN A 21 -2.35 -20.86 -22.19
C GLN A 21 -1.92 -19.64 -21.36
N THR A 22 -2.64 -18.53 -21.47
CA THR A 22 -2.41 -17.33 -20.65
C THR A 22 -2.97 -17.51 -19.24
N TYR A 23 -4.10 -18.21 -19.09
CA TYR A 23 -4.70 -18.52 -17.79
C TYR A 23 -3.86 -19.52 -16.97
N SER A 24 -3.25 -20.52 -17.61
CA SER A 24 -2.41 -21.49 -16.89
C SER A 24 -1.12 -20.85 -16.34
N ARG A 25 -0.45 -19.99 -17.12
CA ARG A 25 0.76 -19.27 -16.67
C ARG A 25 0.51 -18.33 -15.51
N GLN A 26 -0.65 -17.67 -15.48
CA GLN A 26 -1.02 -16.76 -14.38
C GLN A 26 -1.38 -17.52 -13.09
N ALA A 27 -1.98 -18.71 -13.20
CA ALA A 27 -2.28 -19.56 -12.05
C ALA A 27 -1.01 -20.13 -11.39
N ASP A 28 -0.02 -20.54 -12.19
CA ASP A 28 1.27 -21.00 -11.68
C ASP A 28 2.05 -19.89 -10.95
N GLN A 29 2.00 -18.64 -11.45
CA GLN A 29 2.64 -17.50 -10.80
C GLN A 29 2.06 -17.13 -9.41
N LEU A 30 0.82 -17.53 -9.11
CA LEU A 30 0.19 -17.28 -7.80
C LEU A 30 0.56 -18.33 -6.75
N LEU A 31 1.05 -19.51 -7.16
CA LEU A 31 1.38 -20.62 -6.26
C LEU A 31 2.85 -20.66 -5.82
N GLU A 32 3.73 -19.84 -6.40
CA GLU A 32 5.17 -19.85 -6.12
C GLU A 32 5.65 -18.76 -5.15
N ARG A 33 4.87 -18.42 -4.11
CA ARG A 33 5.47 -17.75 -2.95
C ARG A 33 6.28 -18.78 -2.18
N GLN A 34 7.58 -18.87 -2.51
CA GLN A 34 8.55 -19.62 -1.70
C GLN A 34 8.40 -19.22 -0.23
N PRO A 35 8.23 -20.18 0.70
CA PRO A 35 8.18 -19.86 2.12
C PRO A 35 9.54 -19.28 2.53
N VAL A 36 9.57 -17.98 2.78
CA VAL A 36 10.77 -17.30 3.27
C VAL A 36 10.91 -17.55 4.77
N GLY A 37 12.02 -18.20 5.14
CA GLY A 37 12.37 -18.43 6.54
C GLY A 37 13.06 -17.19 7.13
N ILE A 38 12.61 -16.77 8.31
CA ILE A 38 13.32 -15.78 9.13
C ILE A 38 14.20 -16.54 10.13
N SER A 39 15.50 -16.28 10.13
CA SER A 39 16.42 -16.79 11.15
C SER A 39 16.62 -15.73 12.23
N ILE A 40 16.30 -16.09 13.47
CA ILE A 40 16.55 -15.27 14.65
C ILE A 40 17.86 -15.77 15.26
N LYS A 41 18.90 -14.93 15.28
CA LYS A 41 20.22 -15.27 15.83
C LYS A 41 20.38 -14.91 17.31
N ASN A 42 19.29 -14.53 17.98
CA ASN A 42 19.27 -14.15 19.39
C ASN A 42 18.56 -15.26 20.18
N GLU A 43 19.29 -15.86 21.12
CA GLU A 43 18.85 -17.00 21.93
C GLU A 43 17.68 -16.64 22.87
N GLU A 44 17.67 -15.44 23.44
CA GLU A 44 16.59 -14.98 24.33
C GLU A 44 15.27 -14.87 23.58
N VAL A 45 15.32 -14.35 22.34
CA VAL A 45 14.14 -14.23 21.48
C VAL A 45 13.65 -15.61 21.04
N GLU A 46 14.57 -16.53 20.72
CA GLU A 46 14.18 -17.90 20.39
C GLU A 46 13.49 -18.60 21.57
N ALA A 47 14.02 -18.45 22.79
CA ALA A 47 13.42 -19.00 24.00
C ALA A 47 12.02 -18.41 24.25
N ALA A 48 11.86 -17.10 24.14
CA ALA A 48 10.56 -16.42 24.29
C ALA A 48 9.54 -16.87 23.24
N VAL A 49 9.98 -17.08 21.99
CA VAL A 49 9.13 -17.58 20.90
C VAL A 49 8.67 -19.02 21.16
N ARG A 50 9.56 -19.88 21.67
CA ARG A 50 9.20 -21.25 22.06
C ARG A 50 8.23 -21.27 23.25
N GLU A 51 8.43 -20.41 24.23
CA GLU A 51 7.52 -20.26 25.36
C GLU A 51 6.13 -19.79 24.90
N LEU A 52 6.08 -18.78 24.03
CA LEU A 52 4.84 -18.30 23.43
C LEU A 52 4.09 -19.42 22.70
N ALA A 53 4.80 -20.23 21.92
CA ALA A 53 4.23 -21.37 21.22
C ALA A 53 3.66 -22.44 22.19
N ALA A 54 4.38 -22.71 23.28
CA ALA A 54 3.92 -23.65 24.32
C ALA A 54 2.66 -23.13 25.05
N LEU A 55 2.63 -21.84 25.40
CA LEU A 55 1.49 -21.23 26.09
C LEU A 55 0.25 -21.13 25.19
N THR A 56 0.43 -20.93 23.89
CA THR A 56 -0.68 -20.84 22.91
C THR A 56 -1.08 -22.19 22.34
N ASN A 57 -0.32 -23.27 22.64
CA ASN A 57 -0.48 -24.61 22.09
C ASN A 57 -0.49 -24.63 20.55
N LYS A 58 0.40 -23.83 19.94
CA LYS A 58 0.53 -23.64 18.48
C LYS A 58 1.96 -23.89 18.01
N GLY A 59 2.13 -24.04 16.71
CA GLY A 59 3.46 -24.05 16.10
C GLY A 59 4.16 -22.70 16.27
N VAL A 60 5.49 -22.70 16.38
CA VAL A 60 6.31 -21.48 16.53
C VAL A 60 5.95 -20.40 15.50
N THR A 61 5.89 -20.77 14.21
CA THR A 61 5.56 -19.84 13.12
C THR A 61 4.15 -19.26 13.26
N GLU A 62 3.17 -20.08 13.66
CA GLU A 62 1.78 -19.65 13.80
C GLU A 62 1.61 -18.72 15.00
N ALA A 63 2.20 -19.07 16.14
CA ALA A 63 2.16 -18.26 17.35
C ALA A 63 2.80 -16.87 17.12
N VAL A 64 3.92 -16.82 16.40
CA VAL A 64 4.58 -15.55 16.04
C VAL A 64 3.78 -14.75 15.02
N ASP A 65 3.24 -15.39 13.97
CA ASP A 65 2.40 -14.69 12.98
C ASP A 65 1.19 -14.03 13.64
N GLU A 66 0.49 -14.76 14.51
CA GLU A 66 -0.65 -14.23 15.24
C GLU A 66 -0.26 -13.08 16.18
N ALA A 67 0.80 -13.24 16.97
CA ALA A 67 1.26 -12.21 17.90
C ALA A 67 1.67 -10.93 17.17
N VAL A 68 2.39 -11.05 16.05
CA VAL A 68 2.81 -9.91 15.22
C VAL A 68 1.61 -9.23 14.57
N ARG A 69 0.66 -10.00 14.03
CA ARG A 69 -0.57 -9.45 13.45
C ARG A 69 -1.40 -8.71 14.49
N ALA A 70 -1.57 -9.29 15.68
CA ALA A 70 -2.30 -8.67 16.77
C ALA A 70 -1.62 -7.36 17.23
N ALA A 71 -0.29 -7.34 17.34
CA ALA A 71 0.46 -6.13 17.67
C ALA A 71 0.28 -5.04 16.60
N LEU A 72 0.38 -5.41 15.32
CA LEU A 72 0.16 -4.48 14.21
C LEU A 72 -1.27 -3.94 14.17
N ALA A 73 -2.27 -4.79 14.42
CA ALA A 73 -3.68 -4.38 14.48
C ALA A 73 -3.89 -3.32 15.56
N ARG A 74 -3.42 -3.56 16.79
CA ARG A 74 -3.51 -2.59 17.91
C ARG A 74 -2.86 -1.25 17.57
N ILE A 75 -1.70 -1.28 16.90
CA ILE A 75 -1.00 -0.05 16.49
C ILE A 75 -1.79 0.70 15.41
N LYS A 76 -2.34 -0.01 14.43
CA LYS A 76 -3.16 0.58 13.36
C LYS A 76 -4.44 1.20 13.93
N GLU A 77 -5.17 0.45 14.74
CA GLU A 77 -6.38 0.93 15.43
C GLU A 77 -6.08 2.16 16.30
N GLY A 78 -4.98 2.15 17.05
CA GLY A 78 -4.56 3.32 17.83
C GLY A 78 -4.20 4.53 16.96
N ARG A 79 -3.61 4.32 15.77
CA ARG A 79 -3.32 5.41 14.82
C ARG A 79 -4.59 5.96 14.20
N GLU A 80 -5.51 5.11 13.78
CA GLU A 80 -6.80 5.50 13.21
C GLU A 80 -7.67 6.20 14.24
N GLY A 81 -7.74 5.70 15.48
CA GLY A 81 -8.45 6.33 16.58
C GLY A 81 -7.91 7.74 16.89
N ARG A 82 -6.59 7.90 16.94
CA ARG A 82 -5.96 9.23 17.10
C ARG A 82 -6.22 10.16 15.91
N ALA A 83 -6.20 9.63 14.69
CA ALA A 83 -6.50 10.41 13.49
C ALA A 83 -7.96 10.89 13.48
N ARG A 84 -8.91 10.00 13.78
CA ARG A 84 -10.33 10.33 13.92
C ARG A 84 -10.58 11.33 15.03
N HIS A 85 -9.96 11.15 16.19
CA HIS A 85 -10.08 12.10 17.30
C HIS A 85 -9.54 13.48 16.93
N ARG A 86 -8.38 13.53 16.25
CA ARG A 86 -7.80 14.78 15.74
C ARG A 86 -8.74 15.44 14.73
N GLN A 87 -9.27 14.68 13.78
CA GLN A 87 -10.19 15.20 12.77
C GLN A 87 -11.47 15.75 13.42
N ALA A 88 -12.08 15.02 14.35
CA ALA A 88 -13.24 15.49 15.10
C ALA A 88 -12.94 16.79 15.88
N SER A 89 -11.74 16.92 16.45
CA SER A 89 -11.33 18.16 17.14
C SER A 89 -11.19 19.35 16.19
N TRP A 90 -10.70 19.13 14.97
CA TRP A 90 -10.64 20.17 13.94
C TRP A 90 -12.02 20.57 13.44
N GLU A 91 -12.90 19.59 13.20
CA GLU A 91 -14.28 19.84 12.77
C GLU A 91 -15.06 20.62 13.82
N ALA A 92 -14.89 20.29 15.11
CA ALA A 92 -15.48 21.06 16.21
C ALA A 92 -14.94 22.49 16.26
N ALA A 93 -13.62 22.68 16.13
CA ALA A 93 -13.02 24.01 16.12
C ALA A 93 -13.50 24.86 14.92
N LEU A 94 -13.62 24.26 13.73
CA LEU A 94 -14.16 24.93 12.55
C LEU A 94 -15.64 25.29 12.71
N ALA A 95 -16.43 24.45 13.36
CA ALA A 95 -17.83 24.75 13.64
C ALA A 95 -17.99 25.96 14.57
N GLU A 96 -17.12 26.09 15.58
CA GLU A 96 -17.10 27.25 16.50
C GLU A 96 -16.68 28.56 15.80
N LEU A 97 -15.76 28.49 14.83
CA LEU A 97 -15.36 29.66 14.04
C LEU A 97 -16.48 30.19 13.12
N GLY A 98 -17.47 29.36 12.82
CA GLY A 98 -18.56 29.70 11.90
C GLY A 98 -18.09 29.86 10.45
N PRO A 99 -19.02 30.16 9.52
CA PRO A 99 -18.65 30.41 8.13
C PRO A 99 -17.77 31.66 8.05
N PHE A 100 -16.57 31.51 7.48
CA PHE A 100 -15.76 32.66 7.07
C PHE A 100 -16.58 33.47 6.07
N GLY A 101 -16.86 34.73 6.42
CA GLY A 101 -17.47 35.67 5.50
C GLY A 101 -16.60 35.87 4.24
N PRO A 102 -17.15 36.45 3.17
CA PRO A 102 -16.37 36.76 1.97
C PRO A 102 -15.14 37.59 2.37
N ILE A 103 -13.95 37.08 2.06
CA ILE A 103 -12.69 37.80 2.27
C ILE A 103 -12.61 38.86 1.17
N ASP A 104 -12.61 40.13 1.57
CA ASP A 104 -12.30 41.23 0.67
C ASP A 104 -10.80 41.23 0.37
N GLN A 105 -10.43 40.60 -0.75
CA GLN A 105 -9.04 40.51 -1.19
C GLN A 105 -8.42 41.88 -1.49
N GLN A 106 -9.23 42.90 -1.82
CA GLN A 106 -8.73 44.26 -2.02
C GLN A 106 -8.35 44.91 -0.69
N ALA A 107 -9.21 44.79 0.33
CA ALA A 107 -8.90 45.29 1.67
C ALA A 107 -7.65 44.63 2.27
N VAL A 108 -7.51 43.30 2.13
CA VAL A 108 -6.32 42.57 2.60
C VAL A 108 -5.06 43.00 1.86
N GLY A 109 -5.15 43.21 0.54
CA GLY A 109 -4.03 43.70 -0.27
C GLY A 109 -3.57 45.11 0.14
N MET A 110 -4.50 46.02 0.41
CA MET A 110 -4.21 47.39 0.82
C MET A 110 -3.64 47.49 2.25
N GLU A 111 -3.90 46.49 3.09
CA GLU A 111 -3.33 46.38 4.44
C GLU A 111 -1.90 45.81 4.42
N MET A 112 -1.65 44.81 3.57
CA MET A 112 -0.35 44.12 3.49
C MET A 112 0.68 44.84 2.60
N TYR A 113 0.23 45.58 1.58
CA TYR A 113 1.09 46.23 0.61
C TYR A 113 0.90 47.76 0.62
N ASP A 114 1.98 48.50 0.42
CA ASP A 114 1.94 49.95 0.21
C ASP A 114 1.42 50.32 -1.20
N GLU A 115 1.31 51.62 -1.45
CA GLU A 115 0.83 52.16 -2.74
C GLU A 115 1.73 51.83 -3.95
N HIS A 116 2.92 51.30 -3.69
CA HIS A 116 3.87 50.83 -4.70
C HIS A 116 3.86 49.29 -4.84
N GLY A 117 3.00 48.59 -4.11
CA GLY A 117 2.89 47.13 -4.12
C GLY A 117 4.01 46.43 -3.35
N LEU A 118 4.74 47.15 -2.48
CA LEU A 118 5.75 46.57 -1.62
C LEU A 118 5.13 46.17 -0.27
N PRO A 119 5.53 45.04 0.33
CA PRO A 119 5.10 44.71 1.68
C PRO A 119 5.47 45.83 2.65
N ARG A 120 4.53 46.21 3.51
CA ARG A 120 4.79 47.16 4.61
C ARG A 120 5.66 46.55 5.71
#